data_AF-A0A7C3HBM3-F1
#
_entry.id   AF-A0A7C3HBM3-F1
#
_cell.length_a   1.000
_cell.length_b   1.000
_cell.length_c   1.000
_cell.angle_alpha   90.00
_cell.angle_beta   90.00
_cell.angle_gamma   90.00
#
_symmetry.space_group_name_H-M   'P 1'
#
loop_
_entity.id
_entity.type
_entity.pdbx_description
1 polymer ?
#
loop_
_entity_poly.entity_id
_entity_poly.type
_entity_poly.pdbx_seq_one_letter_code
_entity_poly.pdbx_strand_id
1 'polypeptide(L)'
;MISHRPTTTLKYANLWQAMAVLILAAIAIGSLAPISLRLPGSPIPHFDKILHFCAYALLTGWYLAVFPGRYTRILIPSLALGFGVLLEWLQGMTGYRDASLGDAAADLGGILLASLLIVTPLQHGMAAFEQLFLGAPSAEKQSPRKRQSLKHRGLWQIIGLHLAAALLISAFTPIQLNDIPIPQIDKILHFVAYGTLTAWFLVVTRSRRFKILIPLAMLILSVSSELMQGITRFGGDPSVFDALADTAGILIASLIVISPLKQLLISLERLFHPHSSHRRKRRSRSRRLSEITR
;
A
#
# COMPACT_ATOMS: atom_id res chain seq x y z
N MET A 1 4.48 39.26 5.60
CA MET A 1 5.05 38.21 4.71
C MET A 1 4.27 36.93 4.95
N ILE A 2 3.18 36.70 4.21
CA ILE A 2 2.31 35.53 4.40
C ILE A 2 3.03 34.33 3.81
N SER A 3 3.61 33.47 4.66
CA SER A 3 4.15 32.21 4.19
C SER A 3 2.98 31.35 3.71
N HIS A 4 2.83 31.24 2.39
CA HIS A 4 2.02 30.18 1.82
C HIS A 4 2.69 28.85 2.20
N ARG A 5 2.23 28.26 3.29
CA ARG A 5 2.51 26.85 3.57
C ARG A 5 1.98 26.09 2.36
N PRO A 6 2.81 25.36 1.61
CA PRO A 6 2.30 24.57 0.50
C PRO A 6 1.27 23.60 1.08
N THR A 7 0.01 23.78 0.74
CA THR A 7 -1.02 22.78 0.98
C THR A 7 -0.60 21.58 0.14
N THR A 8 -0.07 20.53 0.79
CA THR A 8 0.27 19.28 0.13
C THR A 8 -1.02 18.56 -0.23
N THR A 9 -1.65 18.99 -1.31
CA THR A 9 -2.80 18.31 -1.90
C THR A 9 -2.33 17.00 -2.50
N LEU A 10 -2.81 15.87 -1.95
CA LEU A 10 -2.57 14.55 -2.53
C LEU A 10 -3.22 14.49 -3.91
N LYS A 11 -2.43 14.18 -4.94
CA LYS A 11 -2.91 14.12 -6.33
C LYS A 11 -3.81 12.91 -6.54
N TYR A 12 -3.53 11.81 -5.86
CA TYR A 12 -4.28 10.56 -5.94
C TYR A 12 -5.16 10.37 -4.71
N ALA A 13 -5.80 11.44 -4.23
CA ALA A 13 -6.61 11.43 -3.01
C ALA A 13 -7.62 10.26 -2.98
N ASN A 14 -8.31 9.98 -4.10
CA ASN A 14 -9.28 8.88 -4.18
C ASN A 14 -8.65 7.50 -3.95
N LEU A 15 -7.42 7.27 -4.43
CA LEU A 15 -6.71 6.02 -4.19
C LEU A 15 -6.37 5.86 -2.71
N TRP A 16 -5.84 6.92 -2.09
CA TRP A 16 -5.50 6.89 -0.67
C TRP A 16 -6.71 6.74 0.24
N GLN A 17 -7.84 7.34 -0.14
CA GLN A 17 -9.14 7.16 0.52
C GLN A 17 -9.66 5.72 0.35
N ALA A 18 -9.57 5.15 -0.85
CA ALA A 18 -9.93 3.75 -1.06
C ALA A 18 -9.09 2.81 -0.19
N MET A 19 -7.78 3.05 -0.09
CA MET A 19 -6.91 2.29 0.83
C MET A 19 -7.29 2.50 2.30
N ALA A 20 -7.69 3.71 2.71
CA ALA A 20 -8.16 3.99 4.06
C ALA A 20 -9.39 3.15 4.41
N VAL A 21 -10.36 3.07 3.50
CA VAL A 21 -11.56 2.22 3.63
C VAL A 21 -11.17 0.74 3.70
N LEU A 22 -10.24 0.28 2.87
CA LEU A 22 -9.76 -1.10 2.90
C LEU A 22 -9.06 -1.45 4.22
N ILE A 23 -8.26 -0.55 4.78
CA ILE A 23 -7.62 -0.74 6.09
C ILE A 23 -8.68 -0.85 7.20
N LEU A 24 -9.66 0.06 7.21
CA LEU A 24 -10.76 0.03 8.18
C LEU A 24 -11.55 -1.29 8.08
N ALA A 25 -11.90 -1.71 6.87
CA ALA A 25 -12.63 -2.95 6.63
C ALA A 25 -11.81 -4.18 7.03
N ALA A 26 -10.52 -4.22 6.71
CA ALA A 26 -9.64 -5.31 7.09
C ALA A 26 -9.53 -5.45 8.62
N ILE A 27 -9.43 -4.33 9.35
CA ILE A 27 -9.42 -4.34 10.82
C ILE A 27 -10.77 -4.81 11.36
N ALA A 28 -11.90 -4.27 10.87
CA ALA A 28 -13.23 -4.69 11.30
C ALA A 28 -13.44 -6.21 11.10
N ILE A 29 -13.10 -6.72 9.93
CA ILE A 29 -13.25 -8.13 9.58
C ILE A 29 -12.31 -8.98 10.43
N GLY A 30 -11.03 -8.61 10.58
CA GLY A 30 -10.07 -9.35 11.41
C GLY A 30 -10.45 -9.38 12.89
N SER A 31 -11.04 -8.29 13.40
CA SER A 31 -11.52 -8.18 14.77
C SER A 31 -12.82 -8.92 15.03
N LEU A 32 -13.72 -9.06 14.05
CA LEU A 32 -15.00 -9.74 14.26
C LEU A 32 -15.01 -11.19 13.78
N ALA A 33 -14.24 -11.55 12.76
CA ALA A 33 -14.24 -12.91 12.27
C ALA A 33 -13.68 -13.88 13.32
N PRO A 34 -14.14 -15.15 13.36
CA PRO A 34 -13.67 -16.19 14.27
C PRO A 34 -12.26 -16.69 13.89
N ILE A 35 -11.33 -15.77 13.63
CA ILE A 35 -9.98 -16.05 13.16
C ILE A 35 -9.05 -16.15 14.36
N SER A 36 -8.50 -17.33 14.62
CA SER A 36 -7.44 -17.49 15.62
C SER A 36 -6.09 -17.12 15.00
N LEU A 37 -5.73 -15.83 14.94
CA LEU A 37 -4.37 -15.41 14.57
C LEU A 37 -3.31 -15.80 15.62
N ARG A 38 -3.72 -16.42 16.74
CA ARG A 38 -2.84 -17.10 17.67
C ARG A 38 -2.26 -18.32 16.99
N LEU A 39 -1.05 -18.18 16.46
CA LEU A 39 -0.19 -19.31 16.12
C LEU A 39 -0.07 -20.21 17.36
N PRO A 40 -0.52 -21.48 17.31
CA PRO A 40 -0.27 -22.43 18.40
C PRO A 40 1.25 -22.51 18.63
N GLY A 41 1.72 -22.08 19.80
CA GLY A 41 3.15 -22.05 20.11
C GLY A 41 3.94 -20.84 19.60
N SER A 42 3.30 -19.69 19.31
CA SER A 42 4.04 -18.45 19.01
C SER A 42 5.11 -18.17 20.07
N PRO A 43 6.40 -18.06 19.69
CA PRO A 43 7.49 -17.78 20.63
C PRO A 43 7.47 -16.34 21.15
N ILE A 44 6.59 -15.48 20.63
CA ILE A 44 6.47 -14.07 21.01
C ILE A 44 5.27 -13.92 21.96
N PRO A 45 5.51 -13.64 23.26
CA PRO A 45 4.44 -13.36 24.20
C PRO A 45 3.58 -12.18 23.73
N HIS A 46 2.25 -12.30 23.84
CA HIS A 46 1.29 -11.23 23.56
C HIS A 46 1.35 -10.66 22.13
N PHE A 47 1.63 -11.50 21.13
CA PHE A 47 1.64 -11.10 19.73
C PHE A 47 0.31 -10.47 19.25
N ASP A 48 -0.81 -10.90 19.83
CA ASP A 48 -2.13 -10.28 19.62
C ASP A 48 -2.11 -8.77 19.90
N LYS A 49 -1.53 -8.35 21.03
CA LYS A 49 -1.41 -6.92 21.40
C LYS A 49 -0.52 -6.14 20.45
N ILE A 50 0.52 -6.76 19.89
CA ILE A 50 1.38 -6.12 18.89
C ILE A 50 0.60 -5.86 17.60
N LEU A 51 -0.25 -6.81 17.19
CA LEU A 51 -1.12 -6.64 16.02
C LEU A 51 -2.12 -5.50 16.24
N HIS A 52 -2.78 -5.46 17.39
CA HIS A 52 -3.69 -4.37 17.79
C HIS A 52 -3.00 -3.01 17.72
N PHE A 53 -1.85 -2.87 18.38
CA PHE A 53 -1.04 -1.65 18.36
C PHE A 53 -0.68 -1.22 16.92
N CYS A 54 -0.18 -2.14 16.10
CA CYS A 54 0.22 -1.84 14.72
C CYS A 54 -0.98 -1.47 13.84
N ALA A 55 -2.11 -2.18 13.99
CA ALA A 55 -3.33 -1.94 13.22
C ALA A 55 -3.89 -0.55 13.48
N TYR A 56 -3.99 -0.14 14.75
CA TYR A 56 -4.51 1.17 15.12
C TYR A 56 -3.54 2.31 14.84
N ALA A 57 -2.22 2.07 14.92
CA ALA A 57 -1.22 3.02 14.46
C ALA A 57 -1.34 3.26 12.95
N LEU A 58 -1.49 2.18 12.16
CA LEU A 58 -1.67 2.26 10.71
C LEU A 58 -2.97 2.98 10.36
N LEU A 59 -4.10 2.55 10.91
CA LEU A 59 -5.43 3.14 10.67
C LEU A 59 -5.42 4.64 10.95
N THR A 60 -5.01 5.01 12.16
CA THR A 60 -5.02 6.41 12.62
C THR A 60 -4.06 7.25 11.79
N GLY A 61 -2.84 6.76 11.56
CA GLY A 61 -1.82 7.46 10.78
C GLY A 61 -2.23 7.66 9.32
N TRP A 62 -2.85 6.65 8.71
CA TRP A 62 -3.33 6.71 7.34
C TRP A 62 -4.44 7.74 7.17
N TYR A 63 -5.46 7.70 8.02
CA TYR A 63 -6.56 8.68 7.97
C TYR A 63 -6.07 10.10 8.25
N LEU A 64 -5.17 10.29 9.22
CA LEU A 64 -4.58 11.60 9.51
C LEU A 64 -3.76 12.17 8.34
N ALA A 65 -3.08 11.30 7.58
CA ALA A 65 -2.32 11.70 6.40
C ALA A 65 -3.23 12.02 5.19
N VAL A 66 -4.36 11.31 5.03
CA VAL A 66 -5.34 11.55 3.97
C VAL A 66 -6.18 12.80 4.21
N PHE A 67 -6.54 13.08 5.46
CA PHE A 67 -7.39 14.20 5.84
C PHE A 67 -6.63 15.20 6.73
N PRO A 68 -5.64 15.93 6.21
CA PRO A 68 -4.85 16.86 6.99
C PRO A 68 -5.69 18.07 7.43
N GLY A 69 -5.74 18.33 8.73
CA GLY A 69 -6.52 19.44 9.28
C GLY A 69 -6.35 19.58 10.78
N ARG A 70 -6.56 20.80 11.31
CA ARG A 70 -6.44 21.04 12.76
C ARG A 70 -7.51 20.28 13.56
N TYR A 71 -8.72 20.15 13.01
CA TYR A 71 -9.82 19.44 13.65
C TYR A 71 -9.68 17.93 13.50
N THR A 72 -9.17 17.46 12.36
CA THR A 72 -9.00 16.03 12.10
C THR A 72 -7.92 15.39 12.99
N ARG A 73 -6.94 16.18 13.47
CA ARG A 73 -5.96 15.76 14.48
C ARG A 73 -6.56 15.33 15.82
N ILE A 74 -7.78 15.76 16.12
CA ILE A 74 -8.51 15.34 17.32
C ILE A 74 -9.59 14.34 16.92
N LEU A 75 -10.37 14.68 15.89
CA LEU A 75 -11.50 13.87 15.46
C LEU A 75 -11.10 12.44 15.05
N ILE A 76 -10.02 12.26 14.27
CA ILE A 76 -9.64 10.94 13.77
C ILE A 76 -9.18 10.01 14.91
N PRO A 77 -8.27 10.43 15.82
CA PRO A 77 -7.94 9.64 17.01
C PRO A 77 -9.17 9.31 17.86
N SER A 78 -10.09 10.25 18.06
CA SER A 78 -11.33 10.01 18.82
C SER A 78 -12.23 8.99 18.13
N LEU A 79 -12.38 9.05 16.80
CA LEU A 79 -13.16 8.08 16.03
C LEU A 79 -12.49 6.70 16.02
N ALA A 80 -11.16 6.63 15.91
CA ALA A 80 -10.42 5.37 15.99
C ALA A 80 -10.59 4.72 17.38
N LEU A 81 -10.51 5.51 18.45
CA LEU A 81 -10.76 5.02 19.81
C LEU A 81 -12.20 4.51 19.97
N GLY A 82 -13.19 5.29 19.51
CA GLY A 82 -14.59 4.87 19.54
C GLY A 82 -14.86 3.61 18.71
N PHE A 83 -14.17 3.47 17.58
CA PHE A 83 -14.23 2.27 16.75
C PHE A 83 -13.66 1.04 17.46
N GLY A 84 -12.53 1.17 18.18
CA GLY A 84 -11.98 0.08 18.98
C GLY A 84 -12.88 -0.36 20.11
N VAL A 85 -13.43 0.58 20.87
CA VAL A 85 -14.41 0.29 21.94
C VAL A 85 -15.65 -0.39 21.36
N LEU A 86 -16.14 0.08 20.20
CA LEU A 86 -17.28 -0.55 19.52
C LEU A 86 -16.95 -1.99 19.10
N LEU A 87 -15.76 -2.24 18.55
CA LEU A 87 -15.35 -3.59 18.14
C LEU A 87 -15.19 -4.52 19.35
N GLU A 88 -14.62 -4.07 20.46
CA GLU A 88 -14.55 -4.87 21.69
C GLU A 88 -15.93 -5.23 22.22
N TRP A 89 -16.86 -4.26 22.22
CA TRP A 89 -18.23 -4.51 22.63
C TRP A 89 -18.92 -5.53 21.72
N LEU A 90 -18.77 -5.38 20.40
CA LEU A 90 -19.32 -6.33 19.42
C LEU A 90 -18.69 -7.71 19.54
N GLN A 91 -17.38 -7.81 19.80
CA GLN A 91 -16.68 -9.07 20.07
C GLN A 91 -17.27 -9.78 21.29
N GLY A 92 -17.56 -9.05 22.38
CA GLY A 92 -18.22 -9.60 23.56
C GLY A 92 -19.64 -10.15 23.29
N MET A 93 -20.29 -9.70 22.20
CA MET A 93 -21.60 -10.21 21.77
C MET A 93 -21.51 -11.45 20.88
N THR A 94 -20.34 -11.83 20.36
CA THR A 94 -20.23 -12.95 19.41
C THR A 94 -20.21 -14.32 20.08
N GLY A 95 -19.90 -14.38 21.38
CA GLY A 95 -19.88 -15.62 22.17
C GLY A 95 -18.67 -16.54 21.94
N TYR A 96 -17.77 -16.19 21.02
CA TYR A 96 -16.52 -16.92 20.77
C TYR A 96 -15.25 -16.07 20.98
N ARG A 97 -15.40 -14.80 21.39
CA ARG A 97 -14.30 -13.91 21.77
C ARG A 97 -14.66 -13.14 23.04
N ASP A 98 -13.65 -12.96 23.90
CA ASP A 98 -13.76 -12.14 25.10
C ASP A 98 -13.23 -10.73 24.82
N ALA A 99 -13.91 -9.71 25.35
CA ALA A 99 -13.39 -8.35 25.38
C ALA A 99 -12.18 -8.27 26.33
N SER A 100 -11.10 -7.60 25.92
CA SER A 100 -9.82 -7.59 26.63
C SER A 100 -9.31 -6.17 26.82
N LEU A 101 -9.23 -5.70 28.07
CA LEU A 101 -8.64 -4.38 28.38
C LEU A 101 -7.19 -4.23 27.87
N GLY A 102 -6.47 -5.34 27.67
CA GLY A 102 -5.13 -5.32 27.09
C GLY A 102 -5.13 -4.95 25.61
N ASP A 103 -6.21 -5.25 24.89
CA ASP A 103 -6.36 -4.95 23.47
C ASP A 103 -6.74 -3.48 23.29
N ALA A 104 -7.71 -2.97 24.08
CA ALA A 104 -7.97 -1.53 24.21
C ALA A 104 -6.71 -0.70 24.52
N ALA A 105 -5.86 -1.18 25.43
CA ALA A 105 -4.62 -0.49 25.78
C ALA A 105 -3.62 -0.47 24.60
N ALA A 106 -3.53 -1.56 23.85
CA ALA A 106 -2.69 -1.65 22.66
C ALA A 106 -3.20 -0.73 21.54
N ASP A 107 -4.52 -0.74 21.29
CA ASP A 107 -5.18 0.13 20.31
C ASP A 107 -4.92 1.60 20.62
N LEU A 108 -5.13 2.01 21.88
CA LEU A 108 -4.84 3.36 22.35
C LEU A 108 -3.36 3.73 22.15
N GLY A 109 -2.44 2.81 22.46
CA GLY A 109 -1.00 3.01 22.21
C GLY A 109 -0.69 3.31 20.75
N GLY A 110 -1.31 2.57 19.82
CA GLY A 110 -1.16 2.77 18.38
C GLY A 110 -1.71 4.13 17.92
N ILE A 111 -2.91 4.48 18.40
CA ILE A 111 -3.55 5.78 18.13
C ILE A 111 -2.66 6.94 18.58
N LEU A 112 -2.11 6.86 19.80
CA LEU A 112 -1.24 7.90 20.36
C LEU A 112 0.07 8.02 19.58
N LEU A 113 0.69 6.89 19.22
CA LEU A 113 1.90 6.91 18.39
C LEU A 113 1.63 7.59 17.06
N ALA A 114 0.58 7.22 16.35
CA ALA A 114 0.22 7.83 15.06
C ALA A 114 -0.05 9.33 15.19
N SER A 115 -0.74 9.74 16.25
CA SER A 115 -1.03 11.15 16.57
C SER A 115 0.25 11.95 16.85
N LEU A 116 1.25 11.33 17.49
CA LEU A 116 2.57 11.94 17.68
C LEU A 116 3.37 12.02 16.37
N LEU A 117 3.35 10.96 15.55
CA LEU A 117 4.10 10.94 14.30
C LEU A 117 3.56 11.96 13.27
N ILE A 118 2.25 12.24 13.26
CA ILE A 118 1.68 13.21 12.31
C ILE A 118 2.08 14.66 12.57
N VAL A 119 2.56 15.00 13.78
CA VAL A 119 3.10 16.36 14.02
C VAL A 119 4.52 16.53 13.50
N THR A 120 5.18 15.44 13.13
CA THR A 120 6.53 15.43 12.55
C THR A 120 6.50 15.58 11.02
N PRO A 121 7.66 15.70 10.34
CA PRO A 121 7.71 15.69 8.88
C PRO A 121 7.14 14.42 8.23
N LEU A 122 6.95 13.32 8.98
CA LEU A 122 6.38 12.07 8.49
C LEU A 122 4.96 12.21 7.94
N GLN A 123 4.21 13.25 8.32
CA GLN A 123 2.89 13.55 7.73
C GLN A 123 2.94 13.75 6.22
N HIS A 124 4.08 14.18 5.67
CA HIS A 124 4.27 14.35 4.23
C HIS A 124 4.68 13.06 3.52
N GLY A 125 4.74 11.93 4.23
CA GLY A 125 5.17 10.64 3.69
C GLY A 125 4.37 10.21 2.46
N MET A 126 3.05 10.39 2.46
CA MET A 126 2.19 10.09 1.30
C MET A 126 2.46 11.02 0.12
N ALA A 127 2.57 12.33 0.35
CA ALA A 127 2.89 13.27 -0.71
C ALA A 127 4.29 13.03 -1.29
N ALA A 128 5.26 12.69 -0.43
CA ALA A 128 6.60 12.29 -0.85
C ALA A 128 6.55 10.98 -1.65
N PHE A 129 5.72 10.02 -1.25
CA PHE A 129 5.47 8.78 -1.98
C PHE A 129 4.90 9.04 -3.37
N GLU A 130 3.87 9.88 -3.50
CA GLU A 130 3.29 10.25 -4.80
C GLU A 130 4.32 10.90 -5.72
N GLN A 131 5.09 11.84 -5.20
CA GLN A 131 6.13 12.54 -5.95
C GLN A 131 7.25 11.60 -6.38
N LEU A 132 7.58 10.63 -5.54
CA LEU A 132 8.67 9.70 -5.78
C LEU A 132 8.28 8.55 -6.71
N PHE A 133 7.04 8.07 -6.64
CA PHE A 133 6.64 6.80 -7.26
C PHE A 133 5.57 6.94 -8.34
N LEU A 134 4.62 7.86 -8.18
CA LEU A 134 3.52 8.03 -9.14
C LEU A 134 3.80 9.11 -10.20
N GLY A 135 4.86 9.90 -10.02
CA GLY A 135 5.41 10.80 -11.03
C GLY A 135 4.37 11.78 -11.59
N ALA A 136 4.22 12.94 -10.95
CA ALA A 136 3.41 14.01 -11.52
C ALA A 136 4.22 14.88 -12.50
N PRO A 137 3.79 15.02 -13.77
CA PRO A 137 4.18 16.17 -14.56
C PRO A 137 2.98 17.04 -14.98
N SER A 138 3.18 18.35 -14.77
CA SER A 138 2.96 19.47 -15.70
C SER A 138 2.11 20.60 -15.15
N ALA A 139 2.77 21.62 -14.60
CA ALA A 139 2.52 22.99 -15.00
C ALA A 139 3.81 23.80 -14.89
N GLU A 140 4.31 24.19 -16.06
CA GLU A 140 5.16 25.35 -16.33
C GLU A 140 6.68 25.30 -16.03
N LYS A 141 7.43 25.62 -17.09
CA LYS A 141 8.89 25.74 -17.25
C LYS A 141 9.67 26.04 -15.95
N GLN A 142 10.39 25.06 -15.42
CA GLN A 142 11.59 25.33 -14.63
C GLN A 142 12.72 24.34 -15.01
N SER A 143 13.93 24.90 -15.02
CA SER A 143 15.26 24.39 -15.40
C SER A 143 15.60 22.94 -14.99
N PRO A 144 16.69 22.31 -15.52
CA PRO A 144 16.94 20.88 -15.34
C PRO A 144 17.30 20.58 -13.87
N ARG A 145 16.28 20.33 -13.04
CA ARG A 145 16.44 19.91 -11.65
C ARG A 145 17.00 18.48 -11.62
N LYS A 146 18.24 18.38 -11.13
CA LYS A 146 18.97 17.17 -10.73
C LYS A 146 18.00 16.15 -10.11
N ARG A 147 17.78 15.02 -10.79
CA ARG A 147 16.90 13.92 -10.32
C ARG A 147 17.23 13.57 -8.87
N GLN A 148 16.36 13.90 -7.92
CA GLN A 148 16.57 13.55 -6.53
C GLN A 148 16.44 12.03 -6.35
N SER A 149 17.52 11.39 -5.89
CA SER A 149 17.53 10.02 -5.44
C SER A 149 16.86 9.91 -4.06
N LEU A 150 16.16 8.80 -3.81
CA LEU A 150 15.83 8.34 -2.45
C LEU A 150 17.05 8.54 -1.54
N LYS A 151 16.93 9.38 -0.50
CA LYS A 151 18.05 9.67 0.42
C LYS A 151 18.47 8.46 1.25
N HIS A 152 17.55 7.53 1.52
CA HIS A 152 17.77 6.36 2.38
C HIS A 152 17.39 5.04 1.68
N ARG A 153 17.90 4.80 0.46
CA ARG A 153 17.60 3.57 -0.31
C ARG A 153 17.87 2.28 0.46
N GLY A 154 18.96 2.24 1.22
CA GLY A 154 19.33 1.07 2.02
C GLY A 154 18.26 0.72 3.06
N LEU A 155 17.67 1.71 3.73
CA LEU A 155 16.60 1.48 4.71
C LEU A 155 15.37 0.82 4.06
N TRP A 156 14.95 1.29 2.89
CA TRP A 156 13.81 0.73 2.17
C TRP A 156 14.05 -0.69 1.63
N GLN A 157 15.31 -1.00 1.29
CA GLN A 157 15.72 -2.36 0.94
C GLN A 157 15.71 -3.27 2.17
N ILE A 158 16.17 -2.78 3.32
CA ILE A 158 16.14 -3.53 4.59
C ILE A 158 14.69 -3.83 4.97
N ILE A 159 13.78 -2.85 4.90
CA ILE A 159 12.35 -3.06 5.17
C ILE A 159 11.77 -4.11 4.20
N GLY A 160 12.04 -3.99 2.90
CA GLY A 160 11.59 -4.97 1.91
C GLY A 160 12.12 -6.38 2.19
N LEU A 161 13.38 -6.50 2.62
CA LEU A 161 13.98 -7.78 2.99
C LEU A 161 13.33 -8.38 4.24
N HIS A 162 12.97 -7.56 5.22
CA HIS A 162 12.24 -8.02 6.41
C HIS A 162 10.83 -8.51 6.04
N LEU A 163 10.13 -7.81 5.14
CA LEU A 163 8.83 -8.27 4.63
C LEU A 163 8.94 -9.59 3.86
N ALA A 164 10.00 -9.75 3.06
CA ALA A 164 10.28 -11.01 2.37
C ALA A 164 10.57 -12.16 3.35
N ALA A 165 11.35 -11.88 4.41
CA ALA A 165 11.64 -12.86 5.45
C ALA A 165 10.38 -13.24 6.24
N ALA A 166 9.53 -12.25 6.59
CA ALA A 166 8.26 -12.50 7.26
C ALA A 166 7.32 -13.33 6.39
N LEU A 167 7.26 -13.07 5.08
CA LEU A 167 6.49 -13.85 4.12
C LEU A 167 6.99 -15.30 4.06
N LEU A 168 8.31 -15.50 3.96
CA LEU A 168 8.90 -16.84 3.96
C LEU A 168 8.61 -17.58 5.27
N ILE A 169 8.79 -16.93 6.42
CA ILE A 169 8.47 -17.54 7.72
C ILE A 169 6.99 -17.93 7.76
N SER A 170 6.09 -17.04 7.30
CA SER A 170 4.66 -17.33 7.27
C SER A 170 4.31 -18.56 6.41
N ALA A 171 5.05 -18.79 5.32
CA ALA A 171 4.87 -19.95 4.45
C ALA A 171 5.25 -21.29 5.13
N PHE A 172 6.05 -21.27 6.19
CA PHE A 172 6.41 -22.46 6.96
C PHE A 172 5.69 -22.53 8.32
N THR A 173 4.78 -21.60 8.60
CA THR A 173 3.93 -21.64 9.79
C THR A 173 2.52 -22.05 9.37
N PRO A 174 1.92 -23.09 9.98
CA PRO A 174 0.55 -23.48 9.69
C PRO A 174 -0.42 -22.40 10.22
N ILE A 175 -0.76 -21.45 9.36
CA ILE A 175 -1.80 -20.45 9.62
C ILE A 175 -3.13 -21.06 9.19
N GLN A 176 -3.97 -21.46 10.15
CA GLN A 176 -5.30 -21.99 9.85
C GLN A 176 -6.23 -20.83 9.49
N LEU A 177 -6.45 -20.62 8.19
CA LEU A 177 -7.36 -19.60 7.66
C LEU A 177 -8.74 -20.18 7.27
N ASN A 178 -8.95 -21.48 7.49
CA ASN A 178 -10.15 -22.21 7.09
C ASN A 178 -11.43 -21.74 7.79
N ASP A 179 -11.30 -21.01 8.91
CA ASP A 179 -12.45 -20.44 9.64
C ASP A 179 -12.98 -19.14 9.00
N ILE A 180 -12.31 -18.63 7.96
CA ILE A 180 -12.75 -17.44 7.23
C ILE A 180 -13.77 -17.87 6.16
N PRO A 181 -15.00 -17.33 6.16
CA PRO A 181 -16.04 -17.66 5.18
C PRO A 181 -15.79 -16.97 3.82
N ILE A 182 -14.53 -16.92 3.38
CA ILE A 182 -14.13 -16.43 2.06
C ILE A 182 -13.50 -17.63 1.33
N PRO A 183 -14.12 -18.11 0.25
CA PRO A 183 -13.54 -19.17 -0.56
C PRO A 183 -12.13 -18.78 -0.99
N GLN A 184 -11.15 -19.67 -0.81
CA GLN A 184 -9.80 -19.51 -1.35
C GLN A 184 -9.03 -18.28 -0.79
N ILE A 185 -9.30 -17.89 0.45
CA ILE A 185 -8.66 -16.74 1.10
C ILE A 185 -7.13 -16.87 1.19
N ASP A 186 -6.65 -18.09 1.38
CA ASP A 186 -5.24 -18.49 1.30
C ASP A 186 -4.62 -18.01 -0.02
N LYS A 187 -5.24 -18.33 -1.16
CA LYS A 187 -4.75 -17.97 -2.50
C LYS A 187 -4.78 -16.46 -2.73
N ILE A 188 -5.79 -15.77 -2.21
CA ILE A 188 -5.88 -14.30 -2.28
C ILE A 188 -4.72 -13.67 -1.52
N LEU A 189 -4.40 -14.17 -0.32
CA LEU A 189 -3.29 -13.66 0.48
C LEU A 189 -1.94 -13.90 -0.20
N HIS A 190 -1.73 -15.08 -0.78
CA HIS A 190 -0.56 -15.41 -1.60
C HIS A 190 -0.37 -14.44 -2.76
N PHE A 191 -1.43 -14.23 -3.55
CA PHE A 191 -1.44 -13.26 -4.65
C PHE A 191 -1.07 -11.85 -4.18
N VAL A 192 -1.71 -11.35 -3.11
CA VAL A 192 -1.50 -9.99 -2.61
C VAL A 192 -0.10 -9.82 -2.02
N ALA A 193 0.40 -10.80 -1.27
CA ALA A 193 1.69 -10.73 -0.60
C ALA A 193 2.84 -10.69 -1.61
N TYR A 194 2.90 -11.66 -2.53
CA TYR A 194 3.95 -11.69 -3.56
C TYR A 194 3.84 -10.54 -4.55
N GLY A 195 2.62 -10.10 -4.90
CA GLY A 195 2.41 -8.91 -5.73
C GLY A 195 2.91 -7.63 -5.04
N THR A 196 2.58 -7.43 -3.77
CA THR A 196 3.00 -6.24 -3.01
C THR A 196 4.52 -6.20 -2.83
N LEU A 197 5.13 -7.32 -2.49
CA LEU A 197 6.58 -7.41 -2.31
C LEU A 197 7.35 -7.18 -3.62
N THR A 198 6.84 -7.74 -4.72
CA THR A 198 7.38 -7.50 -6.07
C THR A 198 7.28 -6.03 -6.44
N ALA A 199 6.12 -5.41 -6.25
CA ALA A 199 5.92 -4.00 -6.51
C ALA A 199 6.87 -3.14 -5.67
N TRP A 200 7.00 -3.44 -4.37
CA TRP A 200 7.90 -2.75 -3.45
C TRP A 200 9.34 -2.75 -3.95
N PHE A 201 9.90 -3.91 -4.27
CA PHE A 201 11.26 -4.01 -4.75
C PHE A 201 11.45 -3.34 -6.12
N LEU A 202 10.51 -3.49 -7.05
CA LEU A 202 10.58 -2.81 -8.36
C LEU A 202 10.58 -1.28 -8.22
N VAL A 203 9.82 -0.77 -7.25
CA VAL A 203 9.66 0.65 -6.94
C VAL A 203 10.91 1.21 -6.25
N VAL A 204 11.48 0.48 -5.28
CA VAL A 204 12.71 0.84 -4.56
C VAL A 204 13.93 0.77 -5.50
N THR A 205 13.95 -0.20 -6.42
CA THR A 205 15.12 -0.53 -7.23
C THR A 205 15.03 0.09 -8.62
N ARG A 206 15.60 1.29 -8.78
CA ARG A 206 15.47 2.07 -10.03
C ARG A 206 16.33 1.63 -11.23
N SER A 207 17.00 0.48 -11.17
CA SER A 207 17.86 0.02 -12.30
C SER A 207 17.05 -0.74 -13.35
N ARG A 208 17.34 -0.50 -14.63
CA ARG A 208 16.71 -1.22 -15.74
C ARG A 208 16.88 -2.74 -15.64
N ARG A 209 18.04 -3.22 -15.18
CA ARG A 209 18.30 -4.66 -14.98
C ARG A 209 17.38 -5.29 -13.94
N PHE A 210 17.05 -4.54 -12.88
CA PHE A 210 16.26 -5.07 -11.77
C PHE A 210 14.76 -5.15 -12.07
N LYS A 211 14.30 -4.53 -13.16
CA LYS A 211 12.94 -4.71 -13.66
C LYS A 211 12.65 -6.15 -14.09
N ILE A 212 13.68 -6.91 -14.46
CA ILE A 212 13.57 -8.32 -14.86
C ILE A 212 14.05 -9.23 -13.73
N LEU A 213 15.17 -8.88 -13.08
CA LEU A 213 15.75 -9.71 -12.03
C LEU A 213 14.86 -9.82 -10.78
N ILE A 214 14.10 -8.77 -10.41
CA ILE A 214 13.22 -8.83 -9.23
C ILE A 214 12.04 -9.79 -9.45
N PRO A 215 11.23 -9.67 -10.52
CA PRO A 215 10.16 -10.63 -10.78
C PRO A 215 10.70 -12.05 -10.92
N LEU A 216 11.84 -12.23 -11.61
CA LEU A 216 12.47 -13.53 -11.74
C LEU A 216 12.89 -14.12 -10.38
N ALA A 217 13.52 -13.32 -9.52
CA ALA A 217 13.90 -13.75 -8.18
C ALA A 217 12.68 -14.10 -7.32
N MET A 218 11.58 -13.35 -7.43
CA MET A 218 10.34 -13.64 -6.71
C MET A 218 9.66 -14.92 -7.22
N LEU A 219 9.69 -15.19 -8.53
CA LEU A 219 9.19 -16.44 -9.10
C LEU A 219 10.01 -17.64 -8.62
N ILE A 220 11.34 -17.51 -8.63
CA ILE A 220 12.23 -18.54 -8.08
C ILE A 220 11.92 -18.75 -6.59
N LEU A 221 11.73 -17.67 -5.83
CA LEU A 221 11.43 -17.75 -4.41
C LEU A 221 10.10 -18.48 -4.15
N SER A 222 9.04 -18.13 -4.88
CA SER A 222 7.72 -18.77 -4.80
C SER A 222 7.78 -20.27 -5.11
N VAL A 223 8.39 -20.66 -6.24
CA VAL A 223 8.53 -22.07 -6.61
C VAL A 223 9.38 -22.84 -5.60
N SER A 224 10.43 -22.20 -5.08
CA SER A 224 11.31 -22.81 -4.07
C SER A 224 10.60 -22.99 -2.73
N SER A 225 9.78 -22.04 -2.29
CA SER A 225 8.99 -22.18 -1.05
C SER A 225 7.94 -23.28 -1.17
N GLU A 226 7.33 -23.45 -2.35
CA GLU A 226 6.36 -24.51 -2.61
C GLU A 226 7.01 -25.90 -2.59
N LEU A 227 8.14 -26.04 -3.30
CA LEU A 227 8.91 -27.29 -3.31
C LEU A 227 9.41 -27.64 -1.89
N MET A 228 9.82 -26.63 -1.13
CA MET A 228 10.32 -26.84 0.23
C MET A 228 9.22 -27.21 1.21
N GLN A 229 8.01 -26.66 1.07
CA GLN A 229 6.81 -27.11 1.80
C GLN A 229 6.50 -28.58 1.48
N GLY A 230 6.51 -28.97 0.20
CA GLY A 230 6.28 -30.37 -0.19
C GLY A 230 7.35 -31.39 0.27
N ILE A 231 8.60 -30.95 0.48
CA ILE A 231 9.68 -31.80 1.02
C ILE A 231 9.65 -31.86 2.56
N THR A 232 9.27 -30.76 3.22
CA THR A 232 9.29 -30.66 4.68
C THR A 232 7.96 -31.14 5.26
N ARG A 233 7.98 -32.08 6.22
CA ARG A 233 6.78 -32.58 6.93
C ARG A 233 6.02 -31.51 7.75
N PHE A 234 6.39 -30.24 7.62
CA PHE A 234 5.87 -29.11 8.38
C PHE A 234 4.88 -28.23 7.60
N GLY A 235 4.75 -28.39 6.29
CA GLY A 235 3.93 -27.50 5.45
C GLY A 235 3.09 -28.23 4.42
N GLY A 236 1.97 -28.83 4.85
CA GLY A 236 0.85 -29.23 3.98
C GLY A 236 1.18 -30.09 2.74
N ASP A 237 0.18 -30.28 1.87
CA ASP A 237 0.41 -30.79 0.51
C ASP A 237 0.75 -29.59 -0.39
N PRO A 238 1.78 -29.70 -1.25
CA PRO A 238 2.11 -28.63 -2.17
C PRO A 238 0.93 -28.36 -3.12
N SER A 239 0.37 -27.16 -3.03
CA SER A 239 -0.74 -26.66 -3.82
C SER A 239 -0.20 -25.90 -5.03
N VAL A 240 -0.34 -26.51 -6.21
CA VAL A 240 -0.07 -25.83 -7.50
C VAL A 240 -0.86 -24.52 -7.62
N PHE A 241 -2.02 -24.41 -6.95
CA PHE A 241 -2.83 -23.20 -6.96
C PHE A 241 -2.20 -22.03 -6.20
N ASP A 242 -1.35 -22.29 -5.22
CA ASP A 242 -0.72 -21.26 -4.39
C ASP A 242 0.46 -20.67 -5.16
N ALA A 243 1.27 -21.52 -5.79
CA ALA A 243 2.29 -21.11 -6.76
C ALA A 243 1.71 -20.32 -7.95
N LEU A 244 0.52 -20.69 -8.42
CA LEU A 244 -0.19 -19.93 -9.47
C LEU A 244 -0.65 -18.56 -8.97
N ALA A 245 -1.17 -18.48 -7.73
CA ALA A 245 -1.58 -17.23 -7.12
C ALA A 245 -0.41 -16.27 -6.93
N ASP A 246 0.72 -16.77 -6.39
CA ASP A 246 1.97 -16.02 -6.26
C ASP A 246 2.44 -15.48 -7.61
N THR A 247 2.51 -16.37 -8.60
CA THR A 247 2.95 -16.04 -9.97
C THR A 247 2.06 -14.95 -10.57
N ALA A 248 0.75 -15.06 -10.43
CA ALA A 248 -0.19 -14.05 -10.90
C ALA A 248 0.04 -12.70 -10.20
N GLY A 249 0.28 -12.70 -8.89
CA GLY A 249 0.59 -11.49 -8.12
C GLY A 249 1.86 -10.81 -8.62
N ILE A 250 2.94 -11.57 -8.80
CA ILE A 250 4.23 -11.09 -9.32
C ILE A 250 4.06 -10.48 -10.72
N LEU A 251 3.35 -11.15 -11.62
CA LEU A 251 3.15 -10.70 -12.99
C LEU A 251 2.30 -9.44 -13.06
N ILE A 252 1.20 -9.37 -12.32
CA ILE A 252 0.33 -8.18 -12.26
C ILE A 252 1.08 -6.99 -11.66
N ALA A 253 1.81 -7.18 -10.56
CA ALA A 253 2.65 -6.14 -9.97
C ALA A 253 3.72 -5.64 -10.95
N SER A 254 4.36 -6.56 -11.67
CA SER A 254 5.34 -6.25 -12.70
C SER A 254 4.71 -5.44 -13.83
N LEU A 255 3.53 -5.83 -14.32
CA LEU A 255 2.80 -5.08 -15.33
C LEU A 255 2.43 -3.68 -14.84
N ILE A 256 1.92 -3.52 -13.62
CA ILE A 256 1.52 -2.22 -13.09
C ILE A 256 2.73 -1.29 -12.94
N VAL A 257 3.85 -1.80 -12.40
CA VAL A 257 5.02 -0.97 -12.06
C VAL A 257 5.94 -0.73 -13.27
N ILE A 258 6.07 -1.70 -14.16
CA ILE A 258 6.98 -1.64 -15.32
C ILE A 258 6.27 -1.07 -16.54
N SER A 259 4.99 -1.41 -16.77
CA SER A 259 4.30 -0.98 -17.98
C SER A 259 4.01 0.52 -17.95
N PRO A 260 4.05 1.17 -19.12
CA PRO A 260 3.59 2.52 -19.25
C PRO A 260 2.06 2.52 -19.44
N LEU A 261 1.28 1.93 -18.54
CA LEU A 261 -0.20 1.93 -18.60
C LEU A 261 -0.77 3.36 -18.74
N LYS A 262 -0.07 4.34 -18.18
CA LYS A 262 -0.29 5.78 -18.41
C LYS A 262 -0.20 6.18 -19.89
N GLN A 263 0.74 5.64 -20.67
CA GLN A 263 0.89 5.92 -22.10
C GLN A 263 -0.17 5.22 -22.94
N LEU A 264 -0.64 4.03 -22.52
CA LEU A 264 -1.76 3.34 -23.18
C LEU A 264 -3.06 4.13 -23.00
N LEU A 265 -3.36 4.57 -21.78
CA LEU A 265 -4.53 5.42 -21.49
C LEU A 265 -4.47 6.75 -22.24
N ILE A 266 -3.30 7.41 -22.29
CA ILE A 266 -3.10 8.63 -23.08
C ILE A 266 -3.26 8.34 -24.59
N SER A 267 -2.90 7.15 -25.07
CA SER A 267 -3.05 6.79 -26.48
C SER A 267 -4.50 6.49 -26.85
N LEU A 268 -5.24 5.85 -25.95
CA LEU A 268 -6.67 5.60 -26.07
C LEU A 268 -7.47 6.91 -25.98
N GLU A 269 -7.10 7.82 -25.06
CA GLU A 269 -7.73 9.13 -24.94
C GLU A 269 -7.57 9.99 -26.21
N ARG A 270 -6.43 9.88 -26.91
CA ARG A 270 -6.21 10.53 -28.21
C ARG A 270 -7.02 9.93 -29.35
N LEU A 271 -7.42 8.66 -29.26
CA LEU A 271 -8.31 8.00 -30.21
C LEU A 271 -9.76 8.52 -30.07
N PHE A 272 -10.22 8.78 -28.85
CA PHE A 272 -11.57 9.29 -28.59
C PHE A 272 -11.69 10.82 -28.70
N HIS A 273 -10.59 11.55 -28.47
CA HIS A 273 -10.51 12.99 -28.72
C HIS A 273 -9.41 13.32 -29.74
N PRO A 274 -9.67 13.12 -31.05
CA PRO A 274 -8.77 13.63 -32.08
C PRO A 274 -8.69 15.15 -31.95
N HIS A 275 -7.51 15.63 -31.53
CA HIS A 275 -7.20 17.05 -31.41
C HIS A 275 -7.54 17.76 -32.73
N SER A 276 -8.53 18.66 -32.71
CA SER A 276 -8.86 19.57 -33.81
C SER A 276 -7.77 20.65 -33.97
N SER A 277 -6.56 20.20 -34.28
CA SER A 277 -5.35 21.03 -34.42
C SER A 277 -5.36 21.94 -35.66
N HIS A 278 -6.42 21.92 -36.47
CA HIS A 278 -6.52 22.73 -37.68
C HIS A 278 -6.89 24.21 -37.46
N ARG A 279 -7.41 24.61 -36.29
CA ARG A 279 -7.79 26.02 -36.05
C ARG A 279 -6.65 26.93 -35.59
N ARG A 280 -5.56 26.40 -35.03
CA ARG A 280 -4.47 27.23 -34.47
C ARG A 280 -3.44 27.68 -35.52
N LYS A 281 -3.26 26.94 -36.62
CA LYS A 281 -2.36 27.32 -37.72
C LYS A 281 -2.90 28.44 -38.62
N ARG A 282 -4.23 28.59 -38.75
CA ARG A 282 -4.84 29.65 -39.56
C ARG A 282 -4.74 31.04 -38.92
N ARG A 283 -4.83 31.14 -37.58
CA ARG A 283 -4.72 32.42 -36.85
C ARG A 283 -3.28 32.96 -36.77
N SER A 284 -2.25 32.11 -36.73
CA SER A 284 -0.86 32.59 -36.73
C SER A 284 -0.39 33.02 -38.12
N ARG A 285 -0.92 32.41 -39.18
CA ARG A 285 -0.59 32.79 -40.57
C ARG A 285 -1.28 34.10 -40.99
N SER A 286 -2.50 34.37 -40.52
CA SER A 286 -3.17 35.65 -40.82
C SER A 286 -2.51 36.84 -40.11
N ARG A 287 -2.08 36.68 -38.85
CA ARG A 287 -1.35 37.74 -38.12
C ARG A 287 0.00 38.08 -38.75
N ARG A 288 0.71 37.07 -39.27
CA ARG A 288 2.02 37.26 -39.90
C ARG A 288 1.93 37.91 -41.29
N LEU A 289 0.79 37.79 -41.98
CA LEU A 289 0.55 38.46 -43.26
C LEU A 289 0.12 39.92 -43.10
N SER A 290 -0.57 40.28 -42.01
CA SER A 290 -0.94 41.67 -41.71
C SER A 290 0.22 42.52 -41.20
N GLU A 291 1.30 41.90 -40.70
CA GLU A 291 2.52 42.61 -40.27
C GLU A 291 3.50 42.87 -41.43
N ILE A 292 3.34 42.20 -42.57
CA ILE A 292 4.19 42.38 -43.76
C ILE A 292 3.59 43.42 -44.74
N THR A 293 2.33 43.82 -44.53
CA THR A 293 1.59 44.75 -45.40
C THR A 293 1.37 46.14 -44.80
N ARG A 294 2.14 46.51 -43.76
CA ARG A 294 2.24 47.87 -43.20
C ARG A 294 3.70 48.31 -43.21
#